data_AF-A0A1F8M283-F1
#
_entry.id   AF-A0A1F8M283-F1
#
_cell.length_a   1.000
_cell.length_b   1.000
_cell.length_c   1.000
_cell.angle_alpha   90.00
_cell.angle_beta   90.00
_cell.angle_gamma   90.00
#
_symmetry.space_group_name_H-M   'P 1'
#
loop_
_entity.id
_entity.type
_entity.pdbx_description
1 polymer ?
#
loop_
_entity_poly.entity_id
_entity_poly.type
_entity_poly.pdbx_seq_one_letter_code
_entity_poly.pdbx_strand_id
1 'polypeptide(L)'
;MPFFADQPFWGDRAHRLGAGPPAIPFSRLSVKKLAQAIDISVNDTTLRQNASNLGERLQAEDRVGKAVRNIQAYLETNYPVPGSFS
;
A
#
# COMPACT_ATOMS: atom_id res chain seq x y z
N MET A 1 1.91 -10.18 -11.57
CA MET A 1 0.93 -11.18 -12.06
C MET A 1 -0.04 -11.46 -10.94
N PRO A 2 -1.30 -10.99 -11.03
CA PRO A 2 -2.24 -11.21 -9.94
C PRO A 2 -2.93 -12.57 -10.12
N PHE A 3 -2.87 -13.42 -9.09
CA PHE A 3 -3.47 -14.76 -9.11
C PHE A 3 -4.25 -15.06 -7.81
N PHE A 4 -4.94 -14.07 -7.21
CA PHE A 4 -6.03 -14.14 -6.19
C PHE A 4 -5.84 -13.14 -5.02
N ALA A 5 -6.95 -12.77 -4.37
CA ALA A 5 -7.08 -11.81 -3.26
C ALA A 5 -6.79 -10.34 -3.59
N ASP A 6 -5.94 -9.68 -2.82
CA ASP A 6 -5.67 -8.24 -2.83
C ASP A 6 -4.66 -7.81 -3.91
N GLN A 7 -4.02 -8.77 -4.58
CA GLN A 7 -3.03 -8.55 -5.62
C GLN A 7 -3.46 -7.63 -6.79
N PRO A 8 -4.69 -7.73 -7.34
CA PRO A 8 -5.16 -6.77 -8.35
C PRO A 8 -5.24 -5.34 -7.80
N PHE A 9 -5.74 -5.19 -6.57
CA PHE A 9 -5.88 -3.90 -5.91
C PHE A 9 -4.51 -3.27 -5.63
N TRP A 10 -3.58 -4.04 -5.06
CA TRP A 10 -2.23 -3.53 -4.77
C TRP A 10 -1.41 -3.28 -6.03
N GLY A 11 -1.60 -4.09 -7.08
CA GLY A 11 -0.98 -3.86 -8.39
C GLY A 11 -1.43 -2.54 -9.03
N ASP A 12 -2.74 -2.27 -9.06
CA ASP A 12 -3.29 -1.00 -9.55
C ASP A 12 -2.84 0.18 -8.67
N ARG A 13 -2.88 0.01 -7.34
CA ARG A 13 -2.44 1.05 -6.40
C ARG A 13 -0.96 1.41 -6.57
N ALA A 14 -0.08 0.42 -6.68
CA ALA A 14 1.34 0.64 -6.92
C ALA A 14 1.57 1.36 -8.25
N HIS A 15 0.86 0.98 -9.30
CA HIS A 15 0.92 1.64 -10.59
C HIS A 15 0.46 3.11 -10.52
N ARG A 16 -0.69 3.39 -9.89
CA ARG A 16 -1.22 4.76 -9.73
C ARG A 16 -0.31 5.66 -8.90
N LEU A 17 0.42 5.09 -7.94
CA LEU A 17 1.43 5.80 -7.15
C LEU A 17 2.77 5.93 -7.87
N GLY A 18 2.88 5.44 -9.11
CA GLY A 18 4.12 5.46 -9.88
C GLY A 18 5.23 4.61 -9.27
N ALA A 19 4.89 3.64 -8.42
CA ALA A 19 5.81 2.76 -7.69
C ALA A 19 5.81 1.33 -8.26
N GLY A 20 5.18 1.11 -9.40
CA GLY A 20 5.17 -0.16 -10.11
C GLY A 20 4.76 -0.03 -11.58
N PRO A 21 5.15 -1.00 -12.43
CA PRO A 21 4.73 -1.01 -13.82
C PRO A 21 3.22 -1.26 -13.95
N PRO A 22 2.63 -0.98 -15.12
CA PRO A 22 1.24 -1.32 -15.39
C PRO A 22 0.96 -2.81 -15.14
N ALA A 23 -0.15 -3.09 -14.45
CA ALA A 23 -0.58 -4.47 -14.25
C ALA A 23 -0.88 -5.14 -15.60
N ILE A 24 -0.40 -6.37 -15.76
CA ILE A 24 -0.70 -7.19 -16.95
C ILE A 24 -1.99 -7.96 -16.65
N PRO A 25 -3.09 -7.73 -17.40
CA PRO A 25 -4.31 -8.52 -17.24
C PRO A 25 -4.01 -9.99 -17.47
N PHE A 26 -4.61 -10.86 -16.65
CA PHE A 26 -4.34 -12.30 -16.72
C PHE A 26 -4.62 -12.90 -18.11
N SER A 27 -5.73 -12.50 -18.74
CA SER A 27 -6.10 -12.87 -20.11
C SER A 27 -5.09 -12.45 -21.18
N ARG A 28 -4.16 -11.54 -20.84
CA ARG A 28 -3.14 -11.00 -21.74
C ARG A 28 -1.73 -11.40 -21.33
N LEU A 29 -1.58 -12.27 -20.32
CA LEU A 29 -0.30 -12.73 -19.80
C LEU A 29 0.46 -13.55 -20.85
N SER A 30 1.71 -13.17 -21.10
CA SER A 30 2.66 -13.95 -21.88
C SER A 30 4.06 -13.80 -21.32
N VAL A 31 4.96 -14.74 -21.64
CA VAL A 31 6.38 -14.69 -21.23
C VAL A 31 7.03 -13.36 -21.64
N LYS A 32 6.78 -12.91 -22.87
CA LYS A 32 7.31 -11.64 -23.38
C LYS A 32 6.86 -10.44 -22.55
N LYS A 33 5.56 -10.36 -22.23
CA LYS A 33 5.01 -9.25 -21.44
C LYS A 33 5.50 -9.30 -19.99
N LEU A 34 5.61 -10.50 -19.41
CA LEU A 34 6.18 -10.67 -18.08
C LEU A 34 7.64 -10.20 -18.03
N ALA A 35 8.47 -10.63 -18.99
CA ALA A 35 9.86 -10.22 -19.08
C ALA A 35 10.00 -8.70 -19.21
N GLN A 36 9.17 -8.07 -20.06
CA GLN A 36 9.16 -6.62 -20.21
C GLN A 36 8.75 -5.89 -18.92
N ALA A 37 7.75 -6.39 -18.19
CA ALA A 37 7.35 -5.77 -16.92
C ALA A 37 8.43 -5.89 -15.85
N ILE A 38 9.18 -7.00 -15.81
CA ILE A 38 10.34 -7.17 -14.92
C ILE A 38 11.44 -6.18 -15.31
N ASP A 39 11.77 -6.08 -16.60
CA ASP A 39 12.78 -5.16 -17.11
C ASP A 39 12.48 -3.71 -16.71
N ILE A 40 11.24 -3.26 -16.94
CA ILE A 40 10.78 -1.94 -16.51
C ILE A 40 10.91 -1.77 -14.99
N SER A 41 10.48 -2.76 -14.20
CA SER A 41 10.51 -2.66 -12.74
C SER A 41 11.93 -2.50 -12.17
N VAL A 42 12.93 -3.06 -12.85
CA VAL A 42 14.32 -3.05 -12.39
C VAL A 42 15.08 -1.84 -12.94
N ASN A 43 14.81 -1.44 -14.19
CA ASN A 43 15.61 -0.45 -14.90
C ASN A 43 15.02 0.96 -14.91
N ASP A 44 13.73 1.13 -14.60
CA ASP A 44 13.13 2.46 -14.50
C ASP A 44 13.52 3.15 -13.18
N THR A 45 14.39 4.16 -13.30
CA THR A 45 14.88 4.96 -12.17
C THR A 45 13.78 5.82 -11.54
N THR A 46 12.77 6.21 -12.30
CA THR A 46 11.63 6.99 -11.79
C THR A 46 10.74 6.12 -10.92
N LEU A 47 10.44 4.89 -11.36
CA LEU A 47 9.72 3.91 -10.52
C LEU A 47 10.45 3.65 -9.21
N ARG A 48 11.78 3.47 -9.28
CA ARG A 48 12.62 3.26 -8.11
C ARG A 48 12.57 4.44 -7.14
N GLN A 49 12.70 5.67 -7.64
CA GLN A 49 12.65 6.87 -6.80
C GLN A 49 11.28 7.04 -6.13
N ASN A 50 10.19 6.84 -6.87
CA ASN A 50 8.85 6.93 -6.34
C ASN A 50 8.58 5.87 -5.26
N ALA A 51 9.06 4.64 -5.47
CA ALA A 51 8.96 3.58 -4.48
C ALA A 51 9.75 3.92 -3.20
N SER A 52 10.95 4.50 -3.32
CA SER A 52 11.75 4.97 -2.18
C SER A 52 11.03 6.08 -1.41
N ASN A 53 10.59 7.13 -2.10
CA ASN A 53 9.87 8.26 -1.51
C ASN A 53 8.57 7.80 -0.82
N LEU A 54 7.85 6.85 -1.43
CA LEU A 54 6.67 6.25 -0.82
C LEU A 54 7.05 5.51 0.46
N GLY A 55 8.10 4.69 0.44
CA GLY A 55 8.62 3.98 1.62
C GLY A 55 8.98 4.92 2.77
N GLU A 56 9.71 6.00 2.49
CA GLU A 56 10.09 7.01 3.48
C GLU A 56 8.86 7.67 4.12
N ARG A 57 7.89 8.09 3.30
CA ARG A 57 6.62 8.63 3.81
C ARG A 57 5.89 7.60 4.68
N LEU A 58 5.88 6.34 4.25
CA LEU A 58 5.18 5.30 4.98
C LEU A 58 5.81 5.03 6.36
N GLN A 59 7.13 5.15 6.47
CA GLN A 59 7.91 5.00 7.71
C GLN A 59 7.80 6.21 8.63
N ALA A 60 7.70 7.42 8.07
CA ALA A 60 7.50 8.65 8.82
C ALA A 60 6.10 8.76 9.47
N GLU A 61 5.14 7.93 9.03
CA GLU A 61 3.83 7.86 9.66
C GLU A 61 3.87 7.05 10.98
N ASP A 62 3.52 7.68 12.11
CA ASP A 62 3.21 7.01 13.38
C ASP A 62 1.90 6.22 13.28
N ARG A 63 1.94 5.08 12.58
CA ARG A 63 0.76 4.24 12.33
C ARG A 63 0.25 3.57 13.60
N VAL A 64 1.17 3.11 14.45
CA VAL A 64 0.83 2.39 15.68
C VAL A 64 0.24 3.34 16.70
N GLY A 65 0.86 4.49 16.96
CA GLY A 65 0.33 5.48 17.89
C GLY A 65 -1.01 6.05 17.43
N LYS A 66 -1.21 6.25 16.12
CA LYS A 66 -2.53 6.65 15.58
C LYS A 66 -3.59 5.56 15.78
N ALA A 67 -3.24 4.28 15.60
CA ALA A 67 -4.16 3.18 15.86
C ALA A 67 -4.53 3.10 17.35
N VAL A 68 -3.56 3.21 18.25
CA VAL A 68 -3.79 3.22 19.70
C VAL A 68 -4.71 4.37 20.11
N ARG A 69 -4.44 5.59 19.64
CA ARG A 69 -5.31 6.76 19.92
C ARG A 69 -6.74 6.54 19.44
N ASN A 70 -6.93 5.98 18.26
CA ASN A 70 -8.25 5.70 17.71
C ASN A 70 -9.01 4.63 18.53
N ILE A 71 -8.31 3.57 18.94
CA ILE A 71 -8.90 2.52 19.79
C ILE A 71 -9.27 3.10 21.16
N GLN A 72 -8.40 3.90 21.76
CA GLN A 72 -8.65 4.54 23.04
C GLN A 72 -9.88 5.47 22.96
N ALA A 73 -9.94 6.34 21.96
CA ALA A 73 -11.09 7.22 21.76
C ALA A 73 -12.41 6.45 21.54
N TYR A 74 -12.35 5.32 20.81
CA TYR A 74 -13.51 4.45 20.62
C TYR A 74 -13.97 3.83 21.94
N LEU A 75 -13.05 3.36 22.78
CA LEU A 75 -13.37 2.79 24.09
C LEU A 75 -13.94 3.84 25.04
N GLU A 76 -13.37 5.04 25.08
CA GLU A 76 -13.88 6.15 25.91
C GLU A 76 -15.30 6.56 25.49
N THR A 77 -15.60 6.53 24.19
CA THR A 77 -16.92 6.88 23.66
C THR A 77 -17.97 5.79 23.94
N ASN A 78 -17.61 4.51 23.82
CA ASN A 78 -18.58 3.40 23.85
C ASN A 78 -18.62 2.63 25.19
N TYR A 79 -17.60 2.77 26.03
CA TYR A 79 -17.49 2.17 27.35
C TYR A 79 -16.90 3.18 28.34
N PRO A 80 -17.61 4.28 28.64
CA PRO A 80 -17.13 5.25 29.61
C PRO A 80 -16.93 4.59 30.97
N VAL A 81 -15.75 4.79 31.57
CA VAL A 81 -15.44 4.24 32.89
C VAL A 81 -16.38 4.90 33.91
N PRO A 82 -17.14 4.13 34.71
CA PRO A 82 -18.03 4.72 35.71
C PRO A 82 -17.22 5.52 36.73
N GLY A 83 -17.39 6.85 36.76
CA GLY A 83 -16.79 7.73 37.77
C GLY A 83 -15.90 8.87 37.25
N SER A 84 -15.62 8.96 35.94
CA SER A 84 -14.97 10.15 35.38
C SER A 84 -16.00 11.26 35.15
N PHE A 85 -16.31 12.03 36.20
CA PHE A 85 -17.01 13.31 36.07
C PHE A 85 -15.96 14.42 35.89
N SER A 86 -16.13 15.26 34.86
CA SER A 86 -15.57 16.62 34.81
C SER A 86 -16.38 17.56 35.70
#